data_AF-A0A820N7E6-F1
#
_entry.id   AF-A0A820N7E6-F1
#
_cell.length_a   1.000
_cell.length_b   1.000
_cell.length_c   1.000
_cell.angle_alpha   90.00
_cell.angle_beta   90.00
_cell.angle_gamma   90.00
#
_symmetry.space_group_name_H-M   'P 1'
#
loop_
_entity.id
_entity.type
_entity.pdbx_description
1 polymer ?
#
loop_
_entity_poly.entity_id
_entity_poly.type
_entity_poly.pdbx_seq_one_letter_code
_entity_poly.pdbx_strand_id
1 'polypeptide(L)'
;NFKNISTRVYGECLNSAGSIELILSTHSLIKILPANDHQYIYEIKSDGFGYYKINEEIFPQSTKRIKFEIKLDENSSQQYFEHLFWEIDLLLRNKLIEKRQNTIRIVPTFQPNIHTDVLLVTNSKVGRIEFLAYQNLFQLFKYSSQTWDIERYGVFHNPEIKWLNTTDLIIFIYLNSESTFNVIQSQLFLQHMKSSE
;
A
#
# COMPACT_ATOMS: atom_id res chain seq x y z
N ASN A 1 -14.95 -15.72 -29.98
CA ASN A 1 -14.41 -14.91 -31.09
C ASN A 1 -13.94 -13.54 -30.60
N PHE A 2 -12.74 -13.46 -30.03
CA PHE A 2 -12.09 -12.17 -29.75
C PHE A 2 -11.54 -11.62 -31.07
N LYS A 3 -12.32 -10.76 -31.75
CA LYS A 3 -11.80 -9.99 -32.89
C LYS A 3 -10.71 -9.06 -32.35
N ASN A 4 -9.50 -9.16 -32.91
CA ASN A 4 -8.39 -8.29 -32.57
C ASN A 4 -8.81 -6.83 -32.81
N ILE A 5 -8.89 -6.05 -31.73
CA ILE A 5 -9.40 -4.68 -31.76
C ILE A 5 -8.33 -3.69 -32.23
N SER A 6 -7.05 -4.11 -32.26
CA SER A 6 -5.91 -3.32 -32.71
C SER A 6 -5.92 -3.06 -34.22
N THR A 7 -6.72 -3.80 -35.00
CA THR A 7 -6.78 -3.68 -36.46
C THR A 7 -7.90 -2.74 -36.94
N ARG A 8 -8.65 -2.10 -36.03
CA ARG A 8 -9.65 -1.09 -36.41
C ARG A 8 -8.97 0.27 -36.54
N VAL A 9 -9.21 0.95 -37.66
CA VAL A 9 -8.66 2.28 -37.96
C VAL A 9 -8.80 3.22 -36.76
N TYR A 10 -7.71 3.88 -36.41
CA TYR A 10 -7.59 4.84 -35.33
C TYR A 10 -7.95 6.23 -35.90
N GLY A 11 -8.81 7.00 -35.22
CA GLY A 11 -9.10 8.41 -35.60
C GLY A 11 -10.38 8.70 -36.41
N GLU A 12 -11.13 7.71 -36.92
CA GLU A 12 -12.32 8.00 -37.75
C GLU A 12 -13.67 8.09 -36.98
N CYS A 13 -13.66 8.03 -35.64
CA CYS A 13 -14.86 8.29 -34.85
C CYS A 13 -14.87 9.74 -34.39
N LEU A 14 -15.69 10.58 -35.05
CA LEU A 14 -15.89 12.01 -34.78
C LEU A 14 -16.23 12.34 -33.31
N ASN A 15 -16.69 11.36 -32.52
CA ASN A 15 -17.03 11.52 -31.10
C ASN A 15 -16.22 10.62 -30.14
N SER A 16 -15.25 9.84 -30.66
CA SER A 16 -14.46 8.89 -29.87
C SER A 16 -13.15 8.46 -30.56
N ALA A 17 -12.29 9.43 -30.91
CA ALA A 17 -10.87 9.12 -31.02
C ALA A 17 -10.47 8.32 -29.76
N GLY A 18 -9.91 7.12 -29.96
CA GLY A 18 -10.12 5.99 -29.05
C GLY A 18 -9.79 6.31 -27.60
N SER A 19 -10.83 6.40 -26.76
CA SER A 19 -10.63 6.56 -25.33
C SER A 19 -10.00 5.31 -24.75
N ILE A 20 -8.91 5.52 -24.01
CA ILE A 20 -8.37 4.54 -23.08
C ILE A 20 -8.99 4.84 -21.72
N GLU A 21 -9.52 3.78 -21.12
CA GLU A 21 -10.22 3.86 -19.86
C GLU A 21 -9.59 2.88 -18.87
N LEU A 22 -9.37 3.34 -17.65
CA LEU A 22 -8.95 2.50 -16.54
C LEU A 22 -10.06 2.47 -15.51
N ILE A 23 -10.46 1.26 -15.13
CA ILE A 23 -11.33 1.03 -13.98
C ILE A 23 -10.47 0.44 -12.87
N LEU A 24 -10.36 1.18 -11.79
CA LEU A 24 -9.65 0.79 -10.58
C LEU A 24 -10.68 0.36 -9.53
N SER A 25 -10.57 -0.88 -9.06
CA SER A 25 -11.41 -1.43 -7.99
C SER A 25 -10.56 -1.96 -6.85
N THR A 26 -10.93 -1.65 -5.62
CA THR A 26 -10.21 -2.06 -4.41
C THR A 26 -11.18 -2.22 -3.23
N HIS A 27 -10.65 -2.66 -2.09
CA HIS A 27 -11.40 -2.79 -0.85
C HIS A 27 -12.01 -1.45 -0.41
N SER A 28 -13.19 -1.48 0.20
CA SER A 28 -13.99 -0.28 0.54
C SER A 28 -13.33 0.70 1.52
N LEU A 29 -12.34 0.25 2.28
CA LEU A 29 -11.60 1.09 3.22
C LEU A 29 -10.51 1.92 2.53
N ILE A 30 -10.05 1.46 1.36
CA ILE A 30 -9.08 2.19 0.58
C ILE A 30 -9.83 3.24 -0.22
N LYS A 31 -9.43 4.51 -0.06
CA LYS A 31 -9.88 5.64 -0.86
C LYS A 31 -8.95 5.87 -2.04
N ILE A 32 -9.51 5.86 -3.24
CA ILE A 32 -8.80 6.25 -4.45
C ILE A 32 -8.89 7.76 -4.60
N LEU A 33 -7.75 8.42 -4.83
CA LEU A 33 -7.67 9.87 -5.03
C LEU A 33 -7.17 10.21 -6.45
N PRO A 34 -7.58 11.38 -6.98
CA PRO A 34 -7.02 11.86 -8.23
C PRO A 34 -5.53 12.10 -8.06
N ALA A 35 -4.73 11.78 -9.09
CA ALA A 35 -3.45 12.46 -9.20
C ALA A 35 -3.71 13.92 -9.60
N ASN A 36 -2.96 14.85 -9.01
CA ASN A 36 -2.98 16.26 -9.38
C ASN A 36 -2.36 16.47 -10.77
N ASP A 37 -3.05 16.03 -11.82
CA ASP A 37 -2.62 16.22 -13.20
C ASP A 37 -3.83 16.58 -14.06
N HIS A 38 -3.82 17.80 -14.61
CA HIS A 38 -4.93 18.38 -15.36
C HIS A 38 -5.19 17.72 -16.73
N GLN A 39 -4.43 16.69 -17.10
CA GLN A 39 -4.47 16.01 -18.40
C GLN A 39 -5.52 14.89 -18.52
N TYR A 40 -6.23 14.54 -17.44
CA TYR A 40 -7.12 13.37 -17.41
C TYR A 40 -8.52 13.71 -16.93
N ILE A 41 -9.54 13.07 -17.51
CA ILE A 41 -10.87 13.06 -16.91
C ILE A 41 -10.89 11.95 -15.86
N TYR A 42 -11.20 12.35 -14.63
CA TYR A 42 -11.25 11.46 -13.49
C TYR A 42 -12.60 11.51 -12.81
N GLU A 43 -13.14 10.35 -12.48
CA GLU A 43 -14.40 10.19 -11.76
C GLU A 43 -14.22 9.15 -10.63
N ILE A 44 -14.36 9.58 -9.38
CA ILE A 44 -14.50 8.66 -8.24
C ILE A 44 -15.97 8.28 -8.18
N LYS A 45 -16.27 6.98 -8.32
CA LYS A 45 -17.67 6.52 -8.14
C LYS A 45 -17.95 6.09 -6.71
N SER A 46 -16.94 5.59 -5.99
CA SER A 46 -17.01 5.27 -4.56
C SER A 46 -15.61 5.18 -3.96
N ASP A 47 -15.51 5.04 -2.63
CA ASP A 47 -14.23 5.01 -1.91
C ASP A 47 -13.23 4.01 -2.53
N GLY A 48 -13.66 2.79 -2.88
CA GLY A 48 -12.83 1.77 -3.53
C GLY A 48 -12.97 1.66 -5.05
N PHE A 49 -13.63 2.61 -5.73
CA PHE A 49 -13.85 2.54 -7.18
C PHE A 49 -13.55 3.87 -7.89
N GLY A 50 -12.54 3.82 -8.76
CA GLY A 50 -12.11 4.94 -9.58
C GLY A 50 -12.23 4.65 -11.07
N TYR A 51 -12.70 5.63 -11.83
CA TYR A 51 -12.72 5.61 -13.28
C TYR A 51 -11.82 6.72 -13.83
N TYR A 52 -10.96 6.34 -14.77
CA TYR A 52 -10.03 7.26 -15.43
C TYR A 52 -10.20 7.16 -16.93
N LYS A 53 -10.32 8.30 -17.61
CA LYS A 53 -10.44 8.37 -19.06
C LYS A 53 -9.39 9.29 -19.65
N ILE A 54 -8.60 8.73 -20.56
CA ILE A 54 -7.67 9.49 -21.41
C ILE A 54 -8.42 9.86 -22.69
N ASN A 55 -8.58 11.16 -22.95
CA ASN A 55 -9.20 11.67 -24.18
C ASN A 55 -8.15 12.17 -25.20
N GLU A 56 -6.90 11.80 -25.01
CA GLU A 56 -5.79 12.14 -25.90
C GLU A 56 -5.43 10.96 -26.80
N GLU A 57 -4.95 11.28 -28.00
CA GLU A 57 -4.38 10.29 -28.92
C GLU A 57 -3.05 9.75 -28.36
N ILE A 58 -2.88 8.43 -28.44
CA ILE A 58 -1.62 7.75 -28.08
C ILE A 58 -0.99 7.26 -29.37
N PHE A 59 0.10 7.92 -29.77
CA PHE A 59 0.79 7.60 -31.01
C PHE A 59 1.35 6.16 -31.02
N PRO A 60 1.42 5.49 -32.18
CA PRO A 60 2.06 4.19 -32.30
C PRO A 60 3.47 4.20 -31.73
N GLN A 61 3.84 3.12 -31.03
CA GLN A 61 5.16 2.96 -30.39
C GLN A 61 5.48 3.97 -29.29
N SER A 62 4.51 4.80 -28.87
CA SER A 62 4.66 5.69 -27.72
C SER A 62 4.22 5.01 -26.41
N THR A 63 4.58 5.60 -25.28
CA THR A 63 4.15 5.15 -23.94
C THR A 63 3.51 6.31 -23.20
N LYS A 64 2.28 6.13 -22.70
CA LYS A 64 1.64 7.05 -21.77
C LYS A 64 1.65 6.43 -20.37
N ARG A 65 1.97 7.24 -19.35
CA ARG A 65 1.99 6.82 -17.95
C ARG A 65 0.90 7.56 -17.20
N ILE A 66 0.04 6.82 -16.50
CA ILE A 66 -0.95 7.38 -15.57
C ILE A 66 -0.47 7.11 -14.15
N LYS A 67 -0.61 8.13 -13.31
CA LYS A 67 -0.42 8.01 -11.86
C LYS A 67 -1.75 8.26 -11.18
N PHE A 68 -1.96 7.60 -10.05
CA PHE A 68 -3.06 7.86 -9.14
C PHE A 68 -2.54 7.65 -7.72
N GLU A 69 -3.17 8.33 -6.77
CA GLU A 69 -2.87 8.16 -5.36
C GLU A 69 -3.93 7.29 -4.71
N ILE A 70 -3.49 6.44 -3.80
CA ILE A 70 -4.35 5.59 -3.00
C ILE A 70 -4.10 5.97 -1.54
N LYS A 71 -5.15 6.32 -0.81
CA LYS A 71 -5.09 6.63 0.62
C LYS A 71 -6.02 5.75 1.40
N LEU A 72 -5.55 5.26 2.54
CA LEU A 72 -6.40 4.67 3.56
C LEU A 72 -6.85 5.79 4.49
N ASP A 73 -8.09 5.75 4.99
CA ASP A 73 -8.50 6.71 6.01
C ASP A 73 -7.64 6.59 7.27
N GLU A 74 -7.47 7.68 8.02
CA GLU A 74 -6.53 7.73 9.15
C GLU A 74 -6.85 6.68 10.23
N ASN A 75 -8.13 6.46 10.53
CA ASN A 75 -8.56 5.49 11.54
C ASN A 75 -8.22 4.06 11.11
N SER A 76 -8.53 3.71 9.85
CA SER A 76 -8.14 2.42 9.29
C SER A 76 -6.62 2.30 9.20
N SER A 77 -5.88 3.37 8.90
CA SER A 77 -4.42 3.33 8.79
C SER A 77 -3.68 3.00 10.08
N GLN A 78 -4.35 3.10 11.24
CA GLN A 78 -3.78 2.75 12.54
C GLN A 78 -4.13 1.32 12.97
N GLN A 79 -5.24 0.75 12.48
CA GLN A 79 -5.76 -0.53 12.99
C GLN A 79 -5.79 -1.64 11.95
N TYR A 80 -5.66 -1.31 10.66
CA TYR A 80 -5.75 -2.29 9.59
C TYR A 80 -4.40 -2.94 9.32
N PHE A 81 -4.37 -4.27 9.40
CA PHE A 81 -3.22 -5.09 9.07
C PHE A 81 -3.69 -6.25 8.19
N GLU A 82 -3.52 -6.13 6.88
CA GLU A 82 -4.04 -7.11 5.92
C GLU A 82 -3.47 -6.93 4.51
N HIS A 83 -3.59 -7.96 3.67
CA HIS A 83 -3.37 -7.85 2.24
C HIS A 83 -4.69 -7.53 1.55
N LEU A 84 -4.81 -6.34 0.97
CA LEU A 84 -5.98 -5.94 0.22
C LEU A 84 -5.76 -6.12 -1.27
N PHE A 85 -6.71 -6.77 -1.92
CA PHE A 85 -6.72 -6.93 -3.36
C PHE A 85 -7.11 -5.63 -4.04
N TRP A 86 -6.44 -5.37 -5.16
CA TRP A 86 -6.84 -4.32 -6.07
C TRP A 86 -6.73 -4.81 -7.51
N GLU A 87 -7.58 -4.23 -8.34
CA GLU A 87 -7.80 -4.64 -9.71
C GLU A 87 -7.80 -3.41 -10.62
N ILE A 88 -7.08 -3.51 -11.75
CA ILE A 88 -7.13 -2.54 -12.83
C ILE A 88 -7.62 -3.24 -14.09
N ASP A 89 -8.73 -2.75 -14.61
CA ASP A 89 -9.25 -3.11 -15.91
C ASP A 89 -8.89 -2.00 -16.91
N LEU A 90 -8.17 -2.36 -17.97
CA LEU A 90 -7.84 -1.50 -19.10
C LEU A 90 -8.84 -1.74 -20.22
N LEU A 91 -9.57 -0.70 -20.58
CA LEU A 91 -10.57 -0.73 -21.64
C LEU A 91 -10.10 0.14 -22.81
N LEU A 92 -10.28 -0.38 -24.02
CA LEU A 92 -10.16 0.36 -25.26
C LEU A 92 -11.52 0.40 -25.94
N ARG A 93 -12.10 1.59 -26.12
CA ARG A 93 -13.42 1.76 -26.74
C ARG A 93 -14.51 0.94 -26.01
N ASN A 94 -14.59 1.08 -24.69
CA ASN A 94 -15.50 0.34 -23.79
C ASN A 94 -15.35 -1.20 -23.84
N LYS A 95 -14.24 -1.72 -24.35
CA LYS A 95 -13.95 -3.16 -24.35
C LYS A 95 -12.73 -3.45 -23.50
N LEU A 96 -12.88 -4.35 -22.54
CA LEU A 96 -11.78 -4.86 -21.74
C LEU A 96 -10.73 -5.49 -22.66
N ILE A 97 -9.51 -4.99 -22.59
CA ILE A 97 -8.35 -5.52 -23.32
C ILE A 97 -7.32 -6.13 -22.40
N GLU A 98 -7.23 -5.66 -21.15
CA GLU A 98 -6.32 -6.20 -20.15
C GLU A 98 -6.92 -6.05 -18.76
N LYS A 99 -6.65 -7.04 -17.90
CA LYS A 99 -7.04 -7.07 -16.50
C LYS A 99 -5.82 -7.41 -15.66
N ARG A 100 -5.52 -6.60 -14.65
CA ARG A 100 -4.42 -6.79 -13.72
C ARG A 100 -4.95 -6.87 -12.30
N GLN A 101 -4.54 -7.92 -11.59
CA GLN A 101 -4.86 -8.12 -10.19
C GLN A 101 -3.58 -8.15 -9.38
N ASN A 102 -3.56 -7.41 -8.29
CA ASN A 102 -2.42 -7.27 -7.41
C ASN A 102 -2.90 -7.16 -5.96
N THR A 103 -1.97 -7.26 -5.01
CA THR A 103 -2.24 -7.07 -3.58
C THR A 103 -1.42 -5.92 -3.03
N ILE A 104 -2.03 -5.10 -2.18
CA ILE A 104 -1.37 -4.08 -1.37
C ILE A 104 -1.41 -4.57 0.06
N ARG A 105 -0.24 -4.67 0.69
CA ARG A 105 -0.15 -4.96 2.12
C ARG A 105 -0.29 -3.67 2.90
N ILE A 106 -1.25 -3.65 3.82
CA ILE A 106 -1.51 -2.55 4.73
C ILE A 106 -1.00 -2.95 6.09
N VAL A 107 -0.26 -2.04 6.71
CA VAL A 107 0.28 -2.16 8.06
C VAL A 107 0.07 -0.84 8.79
N PRO A 108 -0.11 -0.85 10.12
CA PRO A 108 -0.21 0.37 10.91
C PRO A 108 0.98 1.31 10.68
N THR A 109 0.71 2.61 10.74
CA THR A 109 1.76 3.62 10.63
C THR A 109 2.54 3.74 11.94
N PHE A 110 3.86 3.60 11.87
CA PHE A 110 4.78 3.85 12.97
C PHE A 110 5.01 5.36 13.17
N GLN A 111 5.00 5.80 14.43
CA GLN A 111 5.20 7.19 14.85
C GLN A 111 6.44 7.28 15.78
N PRO A 112 7.61 7.68 15.26
CA PRO A 112 8.87 7.65 16.01
C PRO A 112 8.91 8.58 17.23
N ASN A 113 8.10 9.64 17.23
CA ASN A 113 8.14 10.66 18.28
C ASN A 113 7.24 10.35 19.49
N ILE A 114 6.59 9.18 19.51
CA ILE A 114 5.66 8.79 20.56
C ILE A 114 6.28 7.68 21.39
N HIS A 115 6.36 7.90 22.70
CA HIS A 115 6.77 6.85 23.64
C HIS A 115 5.75 5.70 23.64
N THR A 116 6.24 4.47 23.60
CA THR A 116 5.41 3.27 23.64
C THR A 116 6.04 2.19 24.52
N ASP A 117 5.22 1.45 25.26
CA ASP A 117 5.73 0.36 26.11
C ASP A 117 6.27 -0.79 25.24
N VAL A 118 5.57 -1.09 24.12
CA VAL A 118 5.92 -2.20 23.22
C VAL A 118 6.03 -1.75 21.77
N LEU A 119 7.15 -2.09 21.13
CA LEU A 119 7.29 -2.08 19.67
C LEU A 119 7.15 -3.50 19.14
N LEU A 120 6.04 -3.75 18.45
CA LEU A 120 5.75 -5.02 17.82
C LEU A 120 6.35 -5.07 16.41
N VAL A 121 7.37 -5.91 16.22
CA VAL A 121 8.03 -6.11 14.93
C VAL A 121 7.31 -7.21 14.16
N THR A 122 6.84 -6.86 12.96
CA THR A 122 6.06 -7.71 12.06
C THR A 122 6.76 -7.87 10.71
N ASN A 123 6.36 -8.90 9.97
CA ASN A 123 6.78 -9.10 8.59
C ASN A 123 5.66 -9.74 7.76
N SER A 124 5.91 -9.99 6.47
CA SER A 124 4.97 -10.58 5.52
C SER A 124 4.46 -11.98 5.87
N LYS A 125 5.03 -12.64 6.89
CA LYS A 125 4.55 -13.93 7.41
C LYS A 125 3.49 -13.77 8.50
N VAL A 126 3.41 -12.61 9.14
CA VAL A 126 2.40 -12.33 10.16
C VAL A 126 1.07 -12.11 9.47
N GLY A 127 0.04 -12.84 9.92
CA GLY A 127 -1.34 -12.67 9.46
C GLY A 127 -2.15 -11.71 10.34
N ARG A 128 -3.31 -11.28 9.85
CA ARG A 128 -4.22 -10.38 10.59
C ARG A 128 -4.63 -10.95 11.96
N ILE A 129 -5.01 -12.22 12.01
CA ILE A 129 -5.51 -12.86 13.24
C ILE A 129 -4.42 -12.86 14.31
N GLU A 130 -3.21 -13.23 13.94
CA GLU A 130 -2.05 -13.24 14.83
C GLU A 130 -1.70 -11.82 15.30
N PHE A 131 -1.64 -10.85 14.38
CA PHE A 131 -1.43 -9.45 14.72
C PHE A 131 -2.45 -8.95 15.75
N LEU A 132 -3.75 -9.19 15.52
CA LEU A 132 -4.82 -8.77 16.44
C LEU A 132 -4.73 -9.48 17.80
N ALA A 133 -4.27 -10.74 17.84
CA ALA A 133 -4.06 -11.44 19.10
C ALA A 133 -3.02 -10.74 19.97
N TYR A 134 -1.89 -10.30 19.40
CA TYR A 134 -0.88 -9.51 20.12
C TYR A 134 -1.41 -8.14 20.54
N GLN A 135 -2.11 -7.42 19.66
CA GLN A 135 -2.70 -6.13 20.01
C GLN A 135 -3.69 -6.25 21.18
N ASN A 136 -4.56 -7.26 21.16
CA ASN A 136 -5.48 -7.55 22.27
C ASN A 136 -4.72 -7.90 23.56
N LEU A 137 -3.63 -8.67 23.46
CA LEU A 137 -2.81 -9.02 24.62
C LEU A 137 -2.21 -7.76 25.28
N PHE A 138 -1.63 -6.86 24.48
CA PHE A 138 -1.07 -5.60 25.00
C PHE A 138 -2.15 -4.72 25.62
N GLN A 139 -3.32 -4.63 25.00
CA GLN A 139 -4.46 -3.89 25.55
C GLN A 139 -4.91 -4.46 26.91
N LEU A 140 -4.97 -5.79 27.07
CA LEU A 140 -5.33 -6.44 28.35
C LEU A 140 -4.35 -6.09 29.47
N PHE A 141 -3.07 -6.00 29.16
CA PHE A 141 -2.03 -5.56 30.11
C PHE A 141 -1.88 -4.05 30.22
N LYS A 142 -2.70 -3.28 29.50
CA LYS A 142 -2.65 -1.81 29.44
C LYS A 142 -1.31 -1.26 28.93
N TYR A 143 -0.64 -2.01 28.05
CA TYR A 143 0.54 -1.53 27.34
C TYR A 143 0.14 -0.72 26.11
N SER A 144 0.74 0.45 25.96
CA SER A 144 0.80 1.17 24.70
C SER A 144 1.70 0.40 23.72
N SER A 145 1.22 0.22 22.49
CA SER A 145 2.01 -0.48 21.48
C SER A 145 2.01 0.22 20.13
N GLN A 146 3.15 0.15 19.44
CA GLN A 146 3.28 0.53 18.04
C GLN A 146 3.76 -0.68 17.22
N THR A 147 3.60 -0.59 15.89
CA THR A 147 4.00 -1.65 14.98
C THR A 147 5.13 -1.19 14.06
N TRP A 148 6.19 -1.99 13.97
CA TRP A 148 7.23 -1.85 12.96
C TRP A 148 7.12 -3.00 11.96
N ASP A 149 6.75 -2.70 10.73
CA ASP A 149 6.76 -3.68 9.65
C ASP A 149 8.08 -3.62 8.87
N ILE A 150 8.80 -4.75 8.80
CA ILE A 150 10.13 -4.81 8.21
C ILE A 150 10.08 -4.54 6.70
N GLU A 151 9.07 -5.01 5.98
CA GLU A 151 8.94 -4.75 4.54
C GLU A 151 8.59 -3.29 4.22
N ARG A 152 7.88 -2.60 5.11
CA ARG A 152 7.57 -1.17 4.94
C ARG A 152 8.72 -0.26 5.35
N TYR A 153 9.33 -0.50 6.49
CA TYR A 153 10.29 0.42 7.12
C TYR A 153 11.74 -0.05 7.05
N GLY A 154 11.97 -1.30 6.66
CA GLY A 154 13.30 -1.90 6.57
C GLY A 154 13.87 -2.30 7.94
N VAL A 155 15.19 -2.38 7.99
CA VAL A 155 15.95 -2.52 9.24
C VAL A 155 15.82 -1.26 10.09
N PHE A 156 16.12 -1.36 11.39
CA PHE A 156 16.15 -0.21 12.30
C PHE A 156 17.22 0.85 12.00
N HIS A 157 17.73 0.91 10.77
CA HIS A 157 18.75 1.84 10.31
C HIS A 157 18.17 2.80 9.26
N ASN A 158 17.13 3.53 9.65
CA ASN A 158 16.68 4.68 8.90
C ASN A 158 17.14 5.95 9.64
N PRO A 159 18.12 6.72 9.11
CA PRO A 159 18.64 7.92 9.76
C PRO A 159 17.58 9.02 9.96
N GLU A 160 16.45 8.94 9.25
CA GLU A 160 15.33 9.87 9.38
C GLU A 160 14.33 9.46 10.47
N ILE A 161 14.41 8.22 10.98
CA ILE A 161 13.48 7.66 11.97
C ILE A 161 14.20 7.48 13.31
N LYS A 162 14.04 8.45 14.20
CA LYS A 162 14.57 8.39 15.58
C LYS A 162 13.57 7.71 16.50
N TRP A 163 13.73 6.42 16.74
CA TRP A 163 12.89 5.62 17.65
C TRP A 163 13.63 5.12 18.90
N LEU A 164 14.96 5.26 18.93
CA LEU A 164 15.75 4.92 20.12
C LEU A 164 15.25 5.72 21.33
N ASN A 165 15.10 5.04 22.47
CA ASN A 165 14.62 5.57 23.74
C ASN A 165 13.15 6.03 23.76
N THR A 166 12.36 5.71 22.72
CA THR A 166 10.90 5.92 22.71
C THR A 166 10.15 4.59 22.86
N THR A 167 10.84 3.51 23.18
CA THR A 167 10.30 2.16 23.29
C THR A 167 10.99 1.44 24.44
N ASP A 168 10.22 0.75 25.27
CA ASP A 168 10.76 0.00 26.43
C ASP A 168 11.01 -1.49 26.09
N LEU A 169 10.11 -2.12 25.33
CA LEU A 169 10.20 -3.54 24.95
C LEU A 169 10.03 -3.73 23.43
N ILE A 170 10.87 -4.57 22.84
CA ILE A 170 10.76 -4.97 21.42
C ILE A 170 10.35 -6.44 21.34
N ILE A 171 9.27 -6.74 20.61
CA ILE A 171 8.79 -8.11 20.41
C ILE A 171 8.81 -8.44 18.92
N PHE A 172 9.46 -9.54 18.56
CA PHE A 172 9.43 -10.09 17.20
C PHE A 172 8.45 -11.26 17.14
N ILE A 173 7.40 -11.15 16.33
CA ILE A 173 6.40 -12.23 16.20
C ILE A 173 6.95 -13.38 15.34
N TYR A 174 7.91 -13.10 14.45
CA TYR A 174 8.45 -14.11 13.54
C TYR A 174 9.98 -14.02 13.45
N LEU A 175 10.67 -14.87 14.23
CA LEU A 175 12.14 -14.86 14.33
C LEU A 175 12.84 -15.57 13.17
N ASN A 176 12.17 -16.51 12.50
CA ASN A 176 12.79 -17.38 11.49
C ASN A 176 12.85 -16.76 10.08
N SER A 177 12.90 -15.43 9.97
CA SER A 177 13.07 -14.76 8.68
C SER A 177 14.42 -14.06 8.61
N GLU A 178 15.08 -14.14 7.45
CA GLU A 178 16.35 -13.44 7.19
C GLU A 178 16.21 -11.93 7.49
N SER A 179 15.09 -11.34 7.11
CA SER A 179 14.75 -9.95 7.41
C SER A 179 14.75 -9.66 8.91
N THR A 180 14.21 -10.56 9.72
CA THR A 180 14.23 -10.44 11.19
C THR A 180 15.64 -10.54 11.75
N PHE A 181 16.45 -11.49 11.26
CA PHE A 181 17.85 -11.60 11.66
C PHE A 181 18.65 -10.33 11.35
N ASN A 182 18.45 -9.76 10.15
CA ASN A 182 19.09 -8.50 9.75
C ASN A 182 18.72 -7.34 10.69
N VAL A 183 17.47 -7.29 11.17
CA VAL A 183 17.01 -6.27 12.12
C VAL A 183 17.69 -6.45 13.48
N ILE A 184 17.74 -7.69 14.00
CA ILE A 184 18.38 -8.02 15.28
C ILE A 184 19.89 -7.74 15.24
N GLN A 185 20.54 -7.93 14.09
CA GLN A 185 21.97 -7.63 13.91
C GLN A 185 22.27 -6.13 13.69
N SER A 186 21.23 -5.29 13.57
CA SER A 186 21.43 -3.86 13.32
C SER A 186 22.11 -3.18 14.52
N GLN A 187 23.02 -2.24 14.24
CA GLN A 187 23.73 -1.49 15.29
C GLN A 187 22.78 -0.77 16.24
N LEU A 188 21.65 -0.28 15.72
CA LEU A 188 20.65 0.46 16.49
C LEU A 188 19.88 -0.45 17.45
N PHE A 189 19.54 -1.67 17.04
CA PHE A 189 18.99 -2.66 17.97
C PHE A 189 19.99 -2.98 19.10
N LEU A 190 21.26 -3.22 18.75
CA LEU A 190 22.30 -3.50 19.74
C LEU A 190 22.57 -2.30 20.68
N GLN A 191 22.42 -1.06 20.18
CA GLN A 191 22.50 0.14 21.02
C GLN A 191 21.33 0.22 22.00
N HIS A 192 20.10 -0.05 21.54
CA HIS A 192 18.93 -0.08 22.41
C HIS A 192 19.07 -1.09 23.54
N MET A 193 19.52 -2.32 23.22
CA MET A 193 19.73 -3.35 24.24
C MET A 193 20.78 -2.95 25.29
N LYS A 194 21.79 -2.16 24.90
CA LYS A 194 22.84 -1.65 25.81
C LYS A 194 22.40 -0.44 26.63
N SER A 195 21.43 0.34 26.16
CA SER A 195 20.91 1.50 26.90
C SER A 195 19.90 1.13 27.97
N SER A 196 19.37 -0.10 27.91
CA SER A 196 18.37 -0.62 28.85
C SER A 196 18.97 -1.43 30.01
N GLU A 197 20.31 -1.55 30.07
CA GLU A 197 21.10 -2.12 31.19
C GLU A 197 21.55 -1.02 32.16
#